data_AF-A0A447U623-F1
#
_entry.id   AF-A0A447U623-F1
#
_cell.length_a   1.000
_cell.length_b   1.000
_cell.length_c   1.000
_cell.angle_alpha   90.00
_cell.angle_beta   90.00
_cell.angle_gamma   90.00
#
_symmetry.space_group_name_H-M   'P 1'
#
loop_
_entity.id
_entity.type
_entity.pdbx_description
1 polymer ?
#
loop_
_entity_poly.entity_id
_entity_poly.type
_entity_poly.pdbx_seq_one_letter_code
_entity_poly.pdbx_strand_id
1 'polypeptide(L)'
;MWIIAVVGMMTKMVEVTLAVKYRSKGENGEYYGGPMHYIKKGLNKKWHPLAGLYAFALMILVITDACFVQTNTMAAVIHYTFDIPTSVIGGFIVIVGALVILKGLSSLGKFCTIALPTDHHCLFHWCRWCSGIEYRGYPTGYKKYFLLCLCPCASSRWLCRVNHHDGHQ
;
A
#
# COMPACT_ATOMS: atom_id res chain seq x y z
N MET A 1 3.91 -3.44 -13.86
CA MET A 1 3.02 -2.81 -12.86
C MET A 1 1.54 -3.04 -13.15
N TRP A 2 1.07 -2.89 -14.39
CA TRP A 2 -0.38 -3.04 -14.67
C TRP A 2 -0.88 -4.47 -14.51
N ILE A 3 -0.12 -5.48 -14.96
CA ILE A 3 -0.49 -6.89 -14.81
C ILE A 3 -0.59 -7.27 -13.33
N ILE A 4 0.40 -6.91 -12.51
CA ILE A 4 0.39 -7.20 -11.07
C ILE A 4 -0.76 -6.48 -10.35
N ALA A 5 -1.16 -5.29 -10.82
CA ALA A 5 -2.29 -4.55 -10.25
C ALA A 5 -3.62 -5.27 -10.52
N VAL A 6 -3.84 -5.73 -11.76
CA VAL A 6 -5.04 -6.50 -12.11
C VAL A 6 -5.10 -7.81 -11.32
N VAL A 7 -4.00 -8.56 -11.30
CA VAL A 7 -3.93 -9.82 -10.55
C VAL A 7 -4.12 -9.59 -9.05
N GLY A 8 -3.46 -8.57 -8.49
CA GLY A 8 -3.58 -8.22 -7.08
C GLY A 8 -5.01 -7.85 -6.67
N MET A 9 -5.71 -7.06 -7.49
CA MET A 9 -7.12 -6.73 -7.27
C MET A 9 -8.01 -7.97 -7.31
N MET A 10 -7.83 -8.85 -8.29
CA MET A 10 -8.58 -10.11 -8.36
C MET A 10 -8.37 -10.97 -7.11
N THR A 11 -7.12 -11.16 -6.66
CA THR A 11 -6.82 -11.94 -5.46
C THR A 11 -7.42 -11.33 -4.21
N LYS A 12 -7.35 -9.99 -4.05
CA LYS A 12 -7.94 -9.30 -2.91
C LYS A 12 -9.46 -9.43 -2.87
N MET A 13 -10.14 -9.36 -4.02
CA MET A 13 -11.59 -9.57 -4.09
C MET A 13 -11.98 -10.98 -3.64
N VAL A 14 -11.23 -12.00 -4.03
CA VAL A 14 -11.46 -13.39 -3.59
C VAL A 14 -11.27 -13.50 -2.08
N GLU A 15 -10.20 -12.92 -1.53
CA GLU A 15 -9.90 -12.94 -0.09
C GLU A 15 -11.02 -12.31 0.75
N VAL A 16 -11.50 -11.13 0.34
CA VAL A 16 -12.59 -10.41 1.03
C VAL A 16 -13.90 -11.21 0.93
N THR A 17 -14.21 -11.78 -0.22
CA THR A 17 -15.43 -12.59 -0.42
C THR A 17 -15.43 -13.83 0.48
N LEU A 18 -14.29 -14.53 0.60
CA LEU A 18 -14.13 -15.65 1.51
C LEU A 18 -14.24 -15.20 2.98
N ALA A 19 -13.64 -14.08 3.34
CA ALA A 19 -13.70 -13.54 4.69
C ALA A 19 -15.15 -13.22 5.12
N VAL A 20 -15.97 -12.69 4.22
CA VAL A 20 -17.41 -12.43 4.48
C VAL A 20 -18.20 -13.73 4.60
N LYS A 21 -17.96 -14.71 3.71
CA LYS A 21 -18.65 -16.01 3.73
C LYS A 21 -18.40 -16.82 5.00
N TYR A 22 -17.16 -16.80 5.51
CA TYR A 22 -16.75 -17.59 6.68
C TYR A 22 -16.68 -16.77 7.99
N ARG A 23 -17.20 -15.54 8.00
CA ARG A 23 -17.19 -14.68 9.20
C ARG A 23 -17.88 -15.38 10.37
N SER A 24 -17.31 -15.25 11.57
CA SER A 24 -17.94 -15.69 12.81
C SER A 24 -18.49 -14.49 13.55
N LYS A 25 -19.66 -14.65 14.17
CA LYS A 25 -20.11 -13.72 15.19
C LYS A 25 -19.51 -14.17 16.52
N GLY A 26 -18.80 -13.27 17.20
CA GLY A 26 -18.35 -13.51 18.57
C GLY A 26 -19.49 -13.31 19.56
N GLU A 27 -19.27 -13.73 20.80
CA GLU A 27 -20.24 -13.59 21.91
C GLU A 27 -20.62 -12.14 22.19
N ASN A 28 -19.70 -11.21 21.91
CA ASN A 28 -19.89 -9.77 22.08
C ASN A 28 -20.66 -9.10 20.93
N GLY A 29 -21.21 -9.89 19.99
CA GLY A 29 -21.95 -9.38 18.82
C GLY A 29 -21.08 -8.86 17.67
N GLU A 30 -19.76 -8.75 17.86
CA GLU A 30 -18.80 -8.36 16.83
C GLU A 30 -18.53 -9.47 15.81
N TYR A 31 -18.21 -9.07 14.58
CA TYR A 31 -17.89 -9.99 13.50
C TYR A 31 -16.38 -10.11 13.34
N TYR A 32 -15.87 -11.33 13.52
CA TYR A 32 -14.47 -11.66 13.27
C TYR A 32 -14.36 -12.44 11.97
N GLY A 33 -13.52 -11.94 11.07
CA GLY A 33 -13.25 -12.53 9.77
C GLY A 33 -11.79 -12.34 9.41
N GLY A 34 -11.27 -13.24 8.58
CA GLY A 34 -9.91 -13.14 8.08
C GLY A 34 -9.40 -14.47 7.53
N PRO A 35 -8.19 -14.46 6.98
CA PRO A 35 -7.62 -15.63 6.32
C PRO A 35 -7.51 -16.88 7.17
N MET A 36 -7.13 -16.69 8.42
CA MET A 36 -7.10 -17.77 9.41
C MET A 36 -8.49 -18.42 9.58
N HIS A 37 -9.55 -17.62 9.52
CA HIS A 37 -10.91 -18.05 9.82
C HIS A 37 -11.51 -18.93 8.70
N TYR A 38 -11.29 -18.55 7.43
CA TYR A 38 -11.76 -19.38 6.32
C TYR A 38 -10.90 -20.63 6.10
N ILE A 39 -9.59 -20.62 6.44
CA ILE A 39 -8.77 -21.85 6.38
C ILE A 39 -9.24 -22.83 7.46
N LYS A 40 -9.53 -22.36 8.67
CA LYS A 40 -9.99 -23.22 9.77
C LYS A 40 -11.37 -23.82 9.54
N LYS A 41 -12.30 -23.05 8.94
CA LYS A 41 -13.70 -23.46 8.70
C LYS A 41 -13.96 -24.07 7.32
N GLY A 42 -13.17 -23.72 6.31
CA GLY A 42 -13.35 -24.15 4.92
C GLY A 42 -12.51 -25.36 4.51
N LEU A 43 -11.39 -25.65 5.19
CA LEU A 43 -10.49 -26.77 4.89
C LEU A 43 -10.45 -27.82 6.01
N ASN A 44 -10.05 -29.05 5.65
CA ASN A 44 -9.94 -30.19 6.57
C ASN A 44 -8.88 -29.93 7.67
N LYS A 45 -9.00 -30.59 8.84
CA LYS A 45 -8.10 -30.49 10.02
C LYS A 45 -6.61 -30.57 9.69
N LYS A 46 -6.22 -31.26 8.62
CA LYS A 46 -4.82 -31.36 8.15
C LYS A 46 -4.19 -30.02 7.73
N TRP A 47 -5.01 -29.00 7.40
CA TRP A 47 -4.56 -27.69 6.94
C TRP A 47 -4.61 -26.61 8.04
N HIS A 48 -5.01 -26.97 9.26
CA HIS A 48 -4.96 -26.08 10.43
C HIS A 48 -3.55 -25.54 10.76
N PRO A 49 -2.44 -26.29 10.63
CA PRO A 49 -1.11 -25.70 10.83
C PRO A 49 -0.78 -24.59 9.82
N LEU A 50 -1.31 -24.68 8.59
CA LEU A 50 -1.11 -23.65 7.57
C LEU A 50 -1.82 -22.34 7.93
N ALA A 51 -2.98 -22.42 8.60
CA ALA A 51 -3.67 -21.24 9.11
C ALA A 51 -2.83 -20.49 10.16
N GLY A 52 -2.16 -21.24 11.05
CA GLY A 52 -1.28 -20.68 12.07
C GLY A 52 -0.04 -20.02 11.47
N LEU A 53 0.62 -20.70 10.53
CA LEU A 53 1.78 -20.15 9.82
C LEU A 53 1.42 -18.88 9.04
N TYR A 54 0.28 -18.88 8.36
CA TYR A 54 -0.19 -17.72 7.61
C TYR A 54 -0.52 -16.53 8.52
N ALA A 55 -1.17 -16.77 9.66
CA ALA A 55 -1.45 -15.72 10.64
C ALA A 55 -0.17 -15.10 11.21
N PHE A 56 0.84 -15.93 11.51
CA PHE A 56 2.14 -15.47 11.99
C PHE A 56 2.90 -14.66 10.94
N ALA A 57 2.95 -15.15 9.70
CA ALA A 57 3.57 -14.44 8.58
C ALA A 57 2.88 -13.08 8.32
N LEU A 58 1.54 -13.03 8.37
CA LEU A 58 0.80 -11.77 8.25
C LEU A 58 1.08 -10.80 9.40
N MET A 59 1.21 -11.29 10.62
CA MET A 59 1.55 -10.43 11.77
C MET A 59 2.89 -9.73 11.54
N ILE A 60 3.93 -10.48 11.13
CA ILE A 60 5.24 -9.91 10.81
C ILE A 60 5.12 -8.91 9.66
N LEU A 61 4.41 -9.28 8.59
CA LEU A 61 4.23 -8.43 7.41
C LEU A 61 3.58 -7.08 7.77
N VAL A 62 2.51 -7.09 8.57
CA VAL A 62 1.81 -5.85 8.97
C VAL A 62 2.71 -4.96 9.82
N ILE A 63 3.48 -5.53 10.75
CA ILE A 63 4.38 -4.75 11.59
C ILE A 63 5.49 -4.10 10.75
N THR A 64 6.10 -4.85 9.82
CA THR A 64 7.18 -4.32 9.00
C THR A 64 6.68 -3.32 7.95
N ASP A 65 5.63 -3.65 7.20
CA ASP A 65 5.16 -2.83 6.08
C ASP A 65 4.36 -1.60 6.55
N ALA A 66 3.31 -1.82 7.35
CA ALA A 66 2.38 -0.76 7.74
C ALA A 66 2.93 0.15 8.85
N CYS A 67 3.72 -0.39 9.79
CA CYS A 67 4.23 0.43 10.89
C CYS A 67 5.61 1.02 10.60
N PHE A 68 6.54 0.27 9.99
CA PHE A 68 7.93 0.72 9.85
C PHE A 68 8.19 1.42 8.52
N VAL A 69 7.96 0.75 7.38
CA VAL A 69 8.27 1.29 6.05
C VAL A 69 7.41 2.50 5.71
N GLN A 70 6.11 2.45 6.02
CA GLN A 70 5.18 3.53 5.71
C GLN A 70 5.47 4.81 6.51
N THR A 71 5.69 4.70 7.82
CA THR A 71 5.96 5.88 8.67
C THR A 71 7.32 6.50 8.35
N ASN A 72 8.33 5.69 8.02
CA ASN A 72 9.64 6.18 7.63
C ASN A 72 9.56 7.00 6.33
N THR A 73 8.87 6.47 5.31
CA THR A 73 8.70 7.17 4.03
C THR A 73 7.93 8.48 4.22
N MET A 74 6.87 8.48 5.04
CA MET A 74 6.12 9.69 5.37
C MET A 74 6.99 10.73 6.08
N ALA A 75 7.78 10.32 7.08
CA ALA A 75 8.66 11.22 7.80
C ALA A 75 9.77 11.80 6.90
N ALA A 76 10.33 11.00 5.99
CA ALA A 76 11.33 11.46 5.03
C ALA A 76 10.76 12.53 4.10
N VAL A 77 9.57 12.33 3.52
CA VAL A 77 8.95 13.31 2.61
C VAL A 77 8.69 14.65 3.32
N ILE A 78 8.19 14.61 4.56
CA ILE A 78 7.93 15.82 5.34
C ILE A 78 9.24 16.53 5.69
N HIS A 79 10.27 15.78 6.08
CA HIS A 79 11.60 16.34 6.33
C HIS A 79 12.17 17.03 5.08
N TYR A 80 12.12 16.39 3.90
CA TYR A 80 12.63 17.00 2.67
C TYR A 80 11.84 18.23 2.20
N THR A 81 10.55 18.31 2.53
CA THR A 81 9.68 19.40 2.05
C THR A 81 9.67 20.59 3.00
N PHE A 82 9.75 20.34 4.31
CA PHE A 82 9.56 21.35 5.36
C PHE A 82 10.78 21.53 6.27
N ASP A 83 11.86 20.78 6.07
CA ASP A 83 13.10 20.80 6.86
C ASP A 83 12.89 20.52 8.37
N ILE A 84 11.81 19.80 8.71
CA ILE A 84 11.45 19.46 10.10
C ILE A 84 12.19 18.18 10.50
N PRO A 85 12.83 18.10 11.69
CA PRO A 85 13.53 16.90 12.14
C PRO A 85 12.58 15.70 12.28
N THR A 86 13.06 14.53 11.83
CA THR A 86 12.28 13.29 11.75
C THR A 86 11.75 12.80 13.11
N SER A 87 12.46 13.08 14.21
CA SER A 87 12.03 12.72 15.56
C SER A 87 10.74 13.40 15.99
N VAL A 88 10.55 14.66 15.59
CA VAL A 88 9.33 15.44 15.93
C VAL A 88 8.14 14.94 15.12
N ILE A 89 8.36 14.65 13.83
CA ILE A 89 7.33 14.12 12.92
C ILE A 89 6.88 12.73 13.39
N GLY A 90 7.82 11.85 13.74
CA GLY A 90 7.50 10.52 14.27
C GLY A 90 6.68 10.58 15.56
N GLY A 91 7.07 11.44 16.50
CA GLY A 91 6.30 11.67 17.73
C GLY A 91 4.87 12.13 17.46
N PHE A 92 4.70 13.08 16.53
CA PHE A 92 3.38 13.56 16.13
C PHE A 92 2.50 12.45 15.53
N ILE A 93 3.04 11.65 14.61
CA ILE A 93 2.31 10.53 13.98
C ILE A 93 1.87 9.50 15.02
N VAL A 94 2.73 9.16 15.98
CA VAL A 94 2.41 8.21 17.06
C VAL A 94 1.27 8.72 17.94
N ILE A 95 1.30 10.01 18.33
CA ILE A 95 0.25 10.62 19.16
C ILE A 95 -1.10 10.59 18.43
N VAL A 96 -1.12 11.02 17.16
CA VAL A 96 -2.35 11.02 16.35
C VAL A 96 -2.87 9.59 16.16
N GLY A 97 -1.99 8.64 15.83
CA GLY A 97 -2.35 7.23 15.69
C GLY A 97 -2.94 6.63 16.97
N ALA A 98 -2.33 6.90 18.12
CA ALA A 98 -2.81 6.43 19.42
C ALA A 98 -4.22 6.97 19.73
N LEU A 99 -4.47 8.26 19.48
CA LEU A 99 -5.80 8.87 19.69
C LEU A 99 -6.90 8.23 18.83
N VAL A 100 -6.56 7.80 17.61
CA VAL A 100 -7.50 7.14 16.71
C VAL A 100 -7.78 5.70 17.14
N ILE A 101 -6.75 4.96 17.55
CA ILE A 101 -6.90 3.57 18.01
C ILE A 101 -7.74 3.49 19.30
N LEU A 102 -7.54 4.41 20.24
CA LEU A 102 -8.30 4.46 21.50
C LEU A 102 -9.80 4.68 21.30
N LYS A 103 -10.22 5.27 20.17
CA LYS A 103 -11.64 5.45 19.82
C LYS A 103 -12.31 4.17 19.30
N GLY A 104 -11.55 3.11 19.02
CA GLY A 104 -12.06 1.81 18.59
C GLY A 104 -12.27 1.67 17.07
N LEU A 105 -12.60 0.45 16.65
CA LEU A 105 -12.63 0.01 15.25
C LEU A 105 -13.64 0.78 14.38
N SER A 106 -14.78 1.18 14.96
CA SER A 106 -15.82 1.96 14.28
C SER A 106 -15.34 3.37 13.89
N SER A 107 -14.40 3.95 14.62
CA SER A 107 -13.83 5.26 14.28
C SER A 107 -12.88 5.17 13.09
N LEU A 108 -12.12 4.08 12.97
CA LEU A 108 -11.23 3.83 11.84
C LEU A 108 -12.01 3.74 10.52
N GLY A 109 -13.12 2.98 10.51
CA GLY A 109 -13.97 2.86 9.32
C GLY A 109 -14.55 4.21 8.85
N LYS A 110 -15.00 5.05 9.79
CA LYS A 110 -15.52 6.40 9.49
C LYS A 110 -14.43 7.31 8.92
N PHE A 111 -13.23 7.26 9.50
CA PHE A 111 -12.09 8.03 9.01
C PHE A 111 -11.71 7.62 7.57
N CYS A 112 -11.56 6.32 7.31
CA CYS A 112 -11.24 5.83 5.97
C CYS A 112 -12.29 6.22 4.92
N THR A 113 -13.58 6.24 5.29
CA THR A 113 -14.66 6.62 4.37
C THR A 113 -14.55 8.08 3.91
N ILE A 114 -14.00 8.97 4.73
CA ILE A 114 -13.82 10.39 4.40
C ILE A 114 -12.45 10.66 3.77
N ALA A 115 -11.40 10.01 4.31
CA ALA A 115 -10.03 10.20 3.83
C ALA A 115 -9.87 9.69 2.40
N LEU A 116 -10.27 8.43 2.14
CA LEU A 116 -10.03 7.73 0.86
C LEU A 116 -10.56 8.47 -0.39
N PRO A 117 -11.81 8.99 -0.40
CA PRO A 117 -12.29 9.75 -1.55
C PRO A 117 -11.57 11.09 -1.73
N THR A 118 -11.13 11.69 -0.62
CA THR A 118 -10.48 13.00 -0.62
C THR A 118 -9.09 12.92 -1.25
N ASP A 119 -8.28 11.92 -0.89
CA ASP A 119 -6.96 11.75 -1.51
C ASP A 119 -7.05 11.41 -3.00
N HIS A 120 -7.99 10.54 -3.40
CA HIS A 120 -8.19 10.21 -4.81
C HIS A 120 -8.62 11.44 -5.63
N HIS A 121 -9.51 12.26 -5.08
CA HIS A 121 -9.98 13.46 -5.78
C HIS A 121 -8.85 14.50 -5.91
N CYS A 122 -8.06 14.69 -4.86
CA CYS A 122 -6.89 15.58 -4.88
C CYS A 122 -5.87 15.13 -5.93
N LEU A 123 -5.52 13.84 -5.96
CA LEU A 123 -4.58 13.27 -6.91
C LEU A 123 -5.08 13.38 -8.36
N PHE A 124 -6.38 13.14 -8.59
CA PHE A 124 -6.98 13.26 -9.91
C PHE A 124 -6.90 14.69 -10.44
N HIS A 125 -7.25 15.68 -9.60
CA HIS A 125 -7.12 17.10 -9.95
C HIS A 125 -5.67 17.52 -10.19
N TRP A 126 -4.75 17.07 -9.36
CA TRP A 126 -3.31 17.33 -9.52
C TRP A 126 -2.79 16.75 -10.85
N CYS A 127 -3.12 15.49 -11.15
CA CYS A 127 -2.69 14.84 -12.39
C CYS A 127 -3.25 15.53 -13.64
N ARG A 128 -4.50 16.02 -13.57
CA ARG A 128 -5.12 16.80 -14.65
C ARG A 128 -4.43 18.14 -14.86
N TRP A 129 -4.01 18.81 -13.78
CA TRP A 129 -3.21 20.03 -13.85
C TRP A 129 -1.85 19.75 -14.51
N CYS A 130 -1.08 18.80 -14.01
CA CYS A 130 0.25 18.49 -14.56
C CYS A 130 0.20 18.09 -16.04
N SER A 131 -0.79 17.28 -16.42
CA SER A 131 -0.99 16.90 -17.83
C SER A 131 -1.32 18.11 -18.72
N GLY A 132 -1.97 19.13 -18.14
CA GLY A 132 -2.27 20.41 -18.78
C GLY A 132 -1.04 21.22 -19.20
N ILE A 133 0.06 21.11 -18.46
CA ILE A 133 1.28 21.92 -18.64
C ILE A 133 2.24 21.27 -19.65
N GLU A 134 2.30 19.94 -19.72
CA GLU A 134 3.36 19.19 -20.42
C GLU A 134 2.78 18.15 -21.41
N TYR A 135 1.97 18.58 -22.39
CA TYR A 135 1.36 17.65 -23.38
C TYR A 135 2.34 17.08 -24.41
N ARG A 136 3.53 17.67 -24.60
CA ARG A 136 4.46 17.28 -25.68
C ARG A 136 5.30 16.03 -25.40
N GLY A 137 5.47 15.62 -24.14
CA GLY A 137 6.36 14.51 -23.75
C GLY A 137 5.69 13.13 -23.61
N TYR A 138 4.35 13.09 -23.52
CA TYR A 138 3.58 11.89 -23.17
C TYR A 138 3.85 10.69 -24.10
N PRO A 139 3.71 10.77 -25.44
CA PRO A 139 3.80 9.58 -26.31
C PRO A 139 5.21 8.97 -26.35
N THR A 140 6.25 9.76 -26.09
CA THR A 140 7.65 9.30 -26.08
C THR A 140 7.97 8.52 -24.81
N GLY A 141 7.35 8.88 -23.67
CA GLY A 141 7.50 8.18 -22.40
C GLY A 141 6.91 6.77 -22.44
N TYR A 142 5.65 6.61 -22.87
CA TYR A 142 4.99 5.30 -22.94
C TYR A 142 5.72 4.31 -23.85
N LYS A 143 6.21 4.78 -25.00
CA LYS A 143 7.04 3.95 -25.90
C LYS A 143 8.32 3.48 -25.22
N LYS A 144 8.99 4.34 -24.44
CA LYS A 144 10.18 3.96 -23.66
C LYS A 144 9.87 2.93 -22.58
N TYR A 145 8.78 3.09 -21.82
CA TYR A 145 8.37 2.10 -20.80
C TYR A 145 8.05 0.74 -21.41
N PHE A 146 7.31 0.72 -22.51
CA PHE A 146 6.95 -0.52 -23.20
C PHE A 146 8.19 -1.22 -23.78
N LEU A 147 9.12 -0.46 -24.37
CA LEU A 147 10.38 -1.00 -24.88
C LEU A 147 11.30 -1.51 -23.77
N LEU A 148 11.39 -0.81 -22.63
CA LEU A 148 12.18 -1.25 -21.47
C LEU A 148 11.63 -2.53 -20.83
N CYS A 149 10.31 -2.70 -20.80
CA CYS A 149 9.70 -3.94 -20.30
C CYS A 149 9.90 -5.15 -21.22
N LEU A 150 10.08 -4.93 -22.53
CA LEU A 150 10.23 -6.01 -23.53
C LEU A 150 11.70 -6.29 -23.91
N CYS A 151 12.62 -5.34 -23.71
CA CYS A 151 14.05 -5.49 -23.99
C CYS A 151 14.92 -5.26 -22.74
N PRO A 152 15.38 -6.33 -22.06
CA PRO A 152 16.33 -6.22 -20.94
C PRO A 152 17.67 -5.55 -21.33
N CYS A 153 18.08 -5.63 -22.60
CA CYS A 153 19.33 -5.07 -23.12
C CYS A 153 19.36 -3.52 -23.17
N ALA A 154 18.19 -2.86 -23.21
CA ALA A 154 18.11 -1.39 -23.23
C ALA A 154 18.30 -0.77 -21.83
N SER A 155 17.98 -1.52 -20.77
CA SER A 155 18.07 -1.08 -19.37
C SER A 155 19.52 -0.78 -18.94
N SER A 156 20.45 -1.69 -19.25
CA SER A 156 21.86 -1.56 -18.87
C SER A 156 22.59 -0.41 -19.59
N ARG A 157 22.22 -0.12 -20.84
CA ARG A 157 22.80 1.00 -21.62
C ARG A 157 22.26 2.37 -21.19
N TRP A 158 21.06 2.42 -20.61
CA TRP A 158 20.47 3.63 -20.02
C TRP A 158 21.10 3.96 -18.66
N LEU A 159 21.27 2.96 -17.78
CA LEU A 159 21.99 3.10 -16.51
C LEU A 159 23.44 3.61 -16.68
N CYS A 160 24.15 3.10 -17.71
CA CYS A 160 25.50 3.59 -18.06
C CYS A 160 25.52 5.06 -18.52
N ARG A 161 24.44 5.58 -19.12
CA ARG A 161 24.36 6.97 -19.61
C ARG A 161 23.93 7.95 -18.54
N VAL A 162 23.10 7.53 -17.58
CA VAL A 162 22.69 8.35 -16.43
C VAL A 162 23.86 8.55 -15.47
N ASN A 163 24.62 7.50 -15.14
CA ASN A 163 25.82 7.63 -14.28
C ASN A 163 26.91 8.55 -14.87
N HIS A 164 26.92 8.78 -16.18
CA HIS A 164 27.88 9.68 -16.82
C HIS A 164 27.43 11.16 -16.79
N HIS A 165 26.17 11.44 -16.48
CA HIS A 165 25.62 12.80 -16.43
C HIS A 165 25.62 13.40 -15.01
N ASP A 166 25.75 12.58 -13.97
CA ASP A 166 25.80 13.01 -12.57
C ASP A 166 27.24 13.29 -12.06
N GLY A 167 28.25 13.22 -12.94
CA GLY A 167 29.66 13.52 -12.61
C GLY A 167 30.09 14.97 -12.81
N HIS A 168 29.17 15.85 -13.22
CA HIS A 168 29.40 17.29 -13.37
C HIS A 168 28.19 18.07 -12.84
N GLN A 169 28.07 18.19 -11.52
CA GLN A 169 27.72 19.44 -10.83
C GLN A 169 27.99 19.31 -9.34
#